data_AF-A0A0B0N4C8-F1
#
_entry.id   AF-A0A0B0N4C8-F1
#
_cell.length_a   1.000
_cell.length_b   1.000
_cell.length_c   1.000
_cell.angle_alpha   90.00
_cell.angle_beta   90.00
_cell.angle_gamma   90.00
#
_symmetry.space_group_name_H-M   'P 1'
#
loop_
_entity.id
_entity.type
_entity.pdbx_description
1 polymer ?
#
loop_
_entity_poly.entity_id
_entity_poly.type
_entity_poly.pdbx_seq_one_letter_code
_entity_poly.pdbx_strand_id
1 'polypeptide(L)'
;MTSEAREIMEKLKDKKAKYEVVASSDSSVNLEDIDNRIITEVLGPESSQQYIPSGSQAQAKVLRLKDQMAQIQAGAALREAEVQRKYELQLQLKAEAAAREVEQSRKYDALQLQLQNMMKMFQ
;
A
#
# COMPACT_ATOMS: atom_id res chain seq x y z
N MET A 1 0.21 25.15 -45.35
CA MET A 1 -1.05 24.52 -44.90
C MET A 1 -0.89 23.02 -45.08
N THR A 2 -1.10 22.23 -44.02
CA THR A 2 -0.98 20.76 -44.07
C THR A 2 -2.25 20.15 -44.69
N SER A 3 -2.12 19.00 -45.35
CA SER A 3 -3.26 18.26 -45.93
C SER A 3 -4.32 17.92 -44.87
N GLU A 4 -3.87 17.60 -43.66
CA GLU A 4 -4.73 17.30 -42.51
C GLU A 4 -5.61 18.48 -42.08
N ALA A 5 -5.05 19.70 -42.02
CA ALA A 5 -5.82 20.90 -41.71
C ALA A 5 -6.88 21.19 -42.79
N ARG A 6 -6.62 20.82 -44.05
CA ARG A 6 -7.57 20.95 -45.15
C ARG A 6 -8.72 19.95 -45.03
N GLU A 7 -8.41 18.70 -44.68
CA GLU A 7 -9.40 17.65 -44.47
C GLU A 7 -10.32 17.94 -43.28
N ILE A 8 -9.76 18.44 -42.16
CA ILE A 8 -10.53 18.84 -40.97
C ILE A 8 -11.47 20.00 -41.29
N MET A 9 -11.01 20.99 -42.06
CA MET A 9 -11.83 22.13 -42.49
C MET A 9 -13.00 21.70 -43.38
N GLU A 10 -12.78 20.73 -44.27
CA GLU A 10 -13.82 20.15 -45.12
C GLU A 10 -14.86 19.41 -44.28
N LYS A 11 -14.42 18.56 -43.34
CA LYS A 11 -15.31 17.83 -42.41
C LYS A 11 -16.16 18.77 -41.54
N LEU A 12 -15.58 19.86 -41.03
CA LEU A 12 -16.32 20.87 -40.26
C LEU A 12 -17.41 21.53 -41.11
N LYS A 13 -17.10 21.87 -42.36
CA LYS A 13 -18.03 22.52 -43.29
C LYS A 13 -19.20 21.61 -43.66
N ASP A 14 -18.92 20.36 -43.97
CA ASP A 14 -19.95 19.37 -44.30
C ASP A 14 -20.87 19.08 -43.12
N LYS A 15 -20.30 18.96 -41.91
CA LYS A 15 -21.07 18.70 -40.70
C LYS A 15 -21.92 19.91 -40.30
N LYS A 16 -21.41 21.14 -40.47
CA LYS A 16 -22.19 22.36 -40.27
C LYS A 16 -23.41 22.44 -41.19
N ALA A 17 -23.24 22.17 -42.48
CA ALA A 17 -24.36 22.16 -43.42
C ALA A 17 -25.45 21.15 -43.01
N LYS A 18 -25.05 19.97 -42.51
CA LYS A 18 -25.99 18.94 -42.06
C LYS A 18 -26.81 19.37 -40.83
N TYR A 19 -26.17 19.97 -39.82
CA TYR A 19 -26.88 20.42 -38.62
C TYR A 19 -27.69 21.70 -38.84
N GLU A 20 -27.26 22.60 -39.73
CA GLU A 20 -28.00 23.81 -40.09
C GLU A 20 -29.34 23.50 -40.77
N VAL A 21 -29.39 22.45 -41.61
CA VAL A 21 -30.64 21.92 -42.19
C VAL A 21 -31.59 21.36 -41.11
N VAL A 22 -31.02 20.67 -40.11
CA VAL A 22 -31.80 20.08 -39.01
C VAL A 22 -32.35 21.15 -38.08
N ALA A 23 -31.55 22.14 -37.69
CA ALA A 23 -31.97 23.24 -36.84
C ALA A 23 -32.96 24.20 -37.52
N SER A 24 -32.86 24.35 -38.85
CA SER A 24 -33.88 25.07 -39.61
C SER A 24 -35.25 24.37 -39.58
N SER A 25 -35.29 23.06 -39.31
CA SER A 25 -36.53 22.28 -39.20
C SER A 25 -36.99 22.12 -37.74
N ASP A 26 -36.06 22.12 -36.79
CA ASP A 26 -36.31 21.98 -35.37
C ASP A 26 -35.97 23.30 -34.65
N SER A 27 -36.97 24.20 -34.53
CA SER A 27 -36.79 25.55 -33.97
C SER A 27 -36.35 25.60 -32.49
N SER A 28 -36.18 24.43 -31.88
CA SER A 28 -35.71 24.28 -30.49
C SER A 28 -34.18 24.30 -30.35
N VAL A 29 -33.43 24.23 -31.46
CA VAL A 29 -31.97 24.12 -31.44
C VAL A 29 -31.31 25.47 -31.68
N ASN A 30 -30.56 25.96 -30.69
CA ASN A 30 -29.78 27.20 -30.80
C ASN A 30 -28.56 27.02 -31.73
N LEU A 31 -28.32 27.99 -32.63
CA LEU A 31 -27.19 27.97 -33.57
C LEU A 31 -25.82 27.93 -32.87
N GLU A 32 -25.68 28.57 -31.71
CA GLU A 32 -24.45 28.57 -30.92
C GLU A 32 -24.14 27.21 -30.28
N ASP A 33 -25.18 26.43 -29.95
CA ASP A 33 -25.02 25.06 -29.43
C ASP A 33 -24.60 24.08 -30.53
N ILE A 34 -24.96 24.37 -31.79
CA ILE A 34 -24.60 23.57 -32.95
C ILE A 34 -23.12 23.70 -33.26
N ASP A 35 -22.58 24.92 -33.30
CA ASP A 35 -21.16 25.14 -33.59
C ASP A 35 -20.27 24.49 -32.51
N ASN A 36 -20.63 24.64 -31.23
CA ASN A 36 -19.92 24.00 -30.11
C ASN A 36 -19.96 22.46 -30.19
N ARG A 37 -21.11 21.90 -30.59
CA ARG A 37 -21.27 20.46 -30.79
C ARG A 37 -20.44 19.94 -31.96
N ILE A 38 -20.44 20.65 -33.10
CA ILE A 38 -19.66 20.26 -34.29
C ILE A 38 -18.16 20.30 -33.97
N ILE A 39 -17.69 21.35 -33.29
CA ILE A 39 -16.30 21.46 -32.83
C ILE A 39 -15.96 20.28 -31.92
N THR A 40 -16.85 19.92 -31.00
CA THR A 40 -16.62 18.78 -30.08
C THR A 40 -16.62 17.44 -30.81
N GLU A 41 -17.46 17.25 -31.82
CA GLU A 41 -17.53 15.97 -32.55
C GLU A 41 -16.45 15.83 -33.65
N VAL A 42 -15.83 16.92 -34.12
CA VAL A 42 -14.79 16.90 -35.17
C VAL A 42 -13.39 17.09 -34.59
N LEU A 43 -13.26 17.93 -33.56
CA LEU A 43 -11.98 18.28 -32.92
C LEU A 43 -11.88 17.77 -31.48
N GLY A 44 -13.00 17.38 -30.86
CA GLY A 44 -12.98 16.84 -29.51
C GLY A 44 -12.39 15.44 -29.49
N PRO A 45 -11.65 15.08 -28.43
CA PRO A 45 -11.08 13.76 -28.30
C PRO A 45 -12.19 12.72 -28.06
N GLU A 46 -12.28 11.71 -28.92
CA GLU A 46 -13.07 10.46 -28.74
C GLU A 46 -12.71 9.69 -27.44
N SER A 47 -11.79 10.20 -26.62
CA SER A 47 -11.29 9.54 -25.41
C SER A 47 -11.87 10.06 -24.09
N SER A 48 -12.75 11.07 -24.08
CA SER A 48 -13.37 11.54 -22.84
C SER A 48 -14.42 10.57 -22.25
N GLN A 49 -14.69 9.45 -22.94
CA GLN A 49 -15.44 8.33 -22.38
C GLN A 49 -14.56 7.30 -21.66
N GLN A 50 -13.25 7.52 -21.54
CA GLN A 50 -12.36 6.54 -20.95
C GLN A 50 -11.95 6.89 -19.52
N TYR A 51 -12.56 6.14 -18.61
CA TYR A 51 -12.27 5.98 -17.18
C TYR A 51 -12.96 6.92 -16.20
N ILE A 52 -14.27 6.76 -16.07
CA ILE A 52 -14.89 6.81 -14.75
C ILE A 52 -14.67 5.41 -14.14
N PRO A 53 -13.79 5.23 -13.14
CA PRO A 53 -13.77 3.96 -12.42
C PRO A 53 -15.17 3.80 -11.82
N SER A 54 -15.87 2.73 -12.20
CA SER A 54 -17.13 2.36 -11.55
C SER A 54 -16.90 2.41 -10.03
N GLY A 55 -17.82 3.03 -9.27
CA GLY A 55 -17.63 3.22 -7.82
C GLY A 55 -17.23 1.94 -7.08
N SER A 56 -17.65 0.78 -7.60
CA SER A 56 -17.24 -0.55 -7.15
C SER A 56 -15.74 -0.84 -7.29
N GLN A 57 -15.08 -0.41 -8.36
CA GLN A 57 -13.64 -0.59 -8.58
C GLN A 57 -12.81 0.28 -7.63
N ALA A 58 -13.22 1.53 -7.40
CA ALA A 58 -12.58 2.41 -6.44
C ALA A 58 -12.73 1.86 -5.01
N GLN A 59 -13.93 1.40 -4.64
CA GLN A 59 -14.20 0.78 -3.35
C GLN A 59 -13.40 -0.51 -3.13
N ALA A 60 -13.29 -1.38 -4.14
CA ALA A 60 -12.50 -2.61 -4.06
C ALA A 60 -11.00 -2.33 -3.83
N LYS A 61 -10.45 -1.29 -4.48
CA LYS A 61 -9.05 -0.87 -4.26
C LYS A 61 -8.85 -0.33 -2.84
N VAL A 62 -9.79 0.47 -2.32
CA VAL A 62 -9.74 0.98 -0.95
C VAL A 62 -9.81 -0.17 0.06
N LEU A 63 -10.68 -1.16 -0.15
CA LEU A 63 -10.77 -2.33 0.73
C LEU A 63 -9.46 -3.13 0.72
N ARG A 64 -8.89 -3.40 -0.46
CA ARG A 64 -7.60 -4.09 -0.59
C ARG A 64 -6.46 -3.35 0.10
N LEU A 65 -6.43 -2.01 0.00
CA LEU A 65 -5.46 -1.18 0.70
C LEU A 65 -5.64 -1.26 2.22
N LYS A 66 -6.88 -1.26 2.72
CA LYS A 66 -7.16 -1.47 4.15
C LYS A 66 -6.66 -2.82 4.64
N ASP A 67 -6.90 -3.89 3.88
CA ASP A 67 -6.42 -5.23 4.22
C ASP A 67 -4.89 -5.30 4.24
N GLN A 68 -4.22 -4.66 3.26
CA GLN A 68 -2.76 -4.58 3.26
C GLN A 68 -2.21 -3.80 4.44
N MET A 69 -2.82 -2.67 4.80
CA MET A 69 -2.43 -1.91 5.98
C MET A 69 -2.62 -2.72 7.26
N ALA A 70 -3.74 -3.43 7.39
CA ALA A 70 -3.98 -4.30 8.54
C ALA A 70 -2.93 -5.42 8.63
N GLN A 71 -2.55 -6.04 7.51
CA GLN A 71 -1.48 -7.06 7.49
C GLN A 71 -0.12 -6.48 7.87
N ILE A 72 0.24 -5.30 7.35
CA ILE A 72 1.50 -4.63 7.70
C ILE A 72 1.54 -4.30 9.19
N GLN A 73 0.43 -3.77 9.73
CA GLN A 73 0.32 -3.38 11.13
C GLN A 73 0.38 -4.60 12.05
N ALA A 74 -0.32 -5.69 11.71
CA ALA A 74 -0.22 -6.96 12.43
C ALA A 74 1.19 -7.55 12.37
N GLY A 75 1.85 -7.50 11.21
CA GLY A 75 3.24 -7.96 11.05
C GLY A 75 4.25 -7.09 11.81
N ALA A 76 4.00 -5.79 11.94
CA ALA A 76 4.81 -4.89 12.77
C ALA A 76 4.68 -5.25 14.26
N ALA A 77 3.44 -5.39 14.75
CA ALA A 77 3.18 -5.77 16.13
C ALA A 77 3.79 -7.14 16.49
N LEU A 78 3.71 -8.13 15.58
CA LEU A 78 4.32 -9.44 15.79
C LEU A 78 5.85 -9.33 15.90
N ARG A 79 6.50 -8.55 15.02
CA ARG A 79 7.95 -8.33 15.07
C ARG A 79 8.39 -7.64 16.36
N GLU A 80 7.64 -6.64 16.83
CA GLU A 80 7.93 -5.98 18.10
C GLU A 80 7.84 -6.95 19.29
N ALA A 81 6.80 -7.77 19.34
CA ALA A 81 6.63 -8.80 20.37
C ALA A 81 7.76 -9.85 20.33
N GLU A 82 8.18 -10.28 19.14
CA GLU A 82 9.31 -11.21 18.98
C GLU A 82 10.63 -10.62 19.50
N VAL A 83 10.89 -9.33 19.22
CA VAL A 83 12.08 -8.64 19.71
C VAL A 83 12.06 -8.55 21.24
N GLN A 84 10.93 -8.17 21.83
CA GLN A 84 10.79 -8.13 23.29
C GLN A 84 11.02 -9.51 23.92
N ARG A 85 10.40 -10.56 23.36
CA ARG A 85 10.57 -11.94 23.84
C ARG A 85 12.02 -12.40 23.75
N LYS A 86 12.74 -12.06 22.68
CA LYS A 86 14.18 -12.38 22.55
C LYS A 86 15.02 -11.69 23.62
N TYR A 87 14.72 -10.43 23.94
CA TYR A 87 15.41 -9.70 24.99
C TYR A 87 15.16 -10.32 26.38
N GLU A 88 13.92 -10.64 26.70
CA GLU A 88 13.58 -11.32 27.96
C GLU A 88 14.23 -12.69 28.09
N LEU A 89 14.22 -13.48 27.01
CA LEU A 89 14.90 -14.79 26.98
C LEU A 89 16.41 -14.63 27.23
N GLN A 90 17.04 -13.62 26.64
CA GLN A 90 18.46 -13.34 26.88
C GLN A 90 18.75 -12.99 28.35
N LEU A 91 17.87 -12.20 28.99
CA LEU A 91 17.96 -11.90 30.43
C LEU A 91 17.82 -13.16 31.28
N GLN A 92 16.85 -14.03 30.97
CA GLN A 92 16.67 -15.29 31.69
C GLN A 92 17.88 -16.21 31.56
N LEU A 93 18.44 -16.36 30.35
CA LEU A 93 19.63 -17.18 30.13
C LEU A 93 20.84 -16.66 30.92
N LYS A 94 21.04 -15.34 30.99
CA LYS A 94 22.09 -14.75 31.81
C LYS A 94 21.86 -14.99 33.30
N ALA A 95 20.63 -14.83 33.77
CA ALA A 95 20.28 -15.08 35.17
C ALA A 95 20.48 -16.56 35.55
N GLU A 96 20.09 -17.49 34.67
CA GLU A 96 20.27 -18.92 34.87
C GLU A 96 21.76 -19.30 34.87
N ALA A 97 22.55 -18.76 33.93
CA ALA A 97 24.00 -18.97 33.91
C ALA A 97 24.65 -18.50 35.21
N ALA A 98 24.32 -17.29 35.68
CA ALA A 98 24.83 -16.75 36.94
C ALA A 98 24.40 -17.62 38.15
N ALA A 99 23.16 -18.10 38.18
CA ALA A 99 22.68 -18.99 39.24
C ALA A 99 23.45 -20.32 39.26
N ARG A 100 23.72 -20.89 38.09
CA ARG A 100 24.51 -22.13 37.97
C ARG A 100 25.96 -21.94 38.42
N GLU A 101 26.59 -20.81 38.09
CA GLU A 101 27.94 -20.48 38.57
C GLU A 101 27.98 -20.37 40.10
N VAL A 102 27.02 -19.68 40.70
CA VAL A 102 26.92 -19.57 42.17
C VAL A 102 26.73 -20.95 42.81
N GLU A 103 25.88 -21.81 42.23
CA GLU A 103 25.67 -23.17 42.74
C GLU A 103 26.93 -24.03 42.62
N GLN A 104 27.67 -23.93 41.50
CA GLN A 104 28.95 -24.64 41.34
C GLN A 104 29.99 -24.18 42.35
N SER A 105 30.14 -22.87 42.55
CA SER A 105 31.08 -22.33 43.54
C SER A 105 30.76 -22.84 44.95
N ARG A 106 29.46 -22.84 45.34
CA ARG A 106 29.03 -23.42 46.63
C ARG A 106 29.39 -24.90 46.77
N LYS A 107 29.23 -25.69 45.71
CA LYS A 107 29.60 -27.13 45.72
C LYS A 107 31.11 -27.29 45.87
N TYR A 108 31.90 -26.44 45.20
CA TYR A 108 33.35 -26.45 45.33
C TYR A 108 33.81 -26.08 46.75
N ASP A 109 33.28 -25.01 47.31
CA ASP A 109 33.57 -24.57 48.68
C ASP A 109 33.22 -25.65 49.72
N ALA A 110 32.06 -26.29 49.55
CA ALA A 110 31.62 -27.38 50.42
C ALA A 110 32.57 -28.59 50.35
N LEU A 111 33.01 -28.96 49.14
CA LEU A 111 33.97 -30.05 48.95
C LEU A 111 35.33 -29.71 49.57
N GLN A 112 35.81 -28.49 49.38
CA GLN A 112 37.05 -28.01 49.97
C GLN A 112 37.00 -28.08 51.51
N LEU A 113 35.88 -27.67 52.11
CA LEU A 113 35.67 -27.76 53.55
C LEU A 113 35.67 -29.22 54.05
N GLN A 114 35.02 -30.12 53.32
CA GLN A 114 35.01 -31.56 53.65
C GLN A 114 36.43 -32.14 53.63
N LEU A 115 37.22 -31.82 52.61
CA LEU A 115 38.62 -32.25 52.49
C LEU A 115 39.48 -31.70 53.65
N GLN A 116 39.29 -30.44 54.02
CA GLN A 116 39.99 -29.83 55.15
C GLN A 116 39.68 -30.53 56.47
N ASN A 117 38.39 -30.82 56.71
CA ASN A 117 37.97 -31.53 57.93
C ASN A 117 38.56 -32.94 57.99
N MET A 118 38.63 -33.62 56.84
CA MET A 118 39.26 -34.94 56.76
C MET A 118 40.75 -34.87 57.07
N MET A 119 41.51 -33.91 56.52
CA MET A 119 42.94 -33.74 56.84
C MET A 119 43.19 -33.49 58.33
N LYS A 120 42.31 -32.75 59.02
CA LYS A 120 42.42 -32.50 60.46
C LYS A 120 42.21 -33.74 61.32
N MET A 121 41.44 -34.73 60.86
CA MET A 121 41.24 -35.98 61.60
C MET A 121 42.45 -36.93 61.54
N PHE A 122 43.39 -36.69 60.62
CA PHE A 122 44.58 -37.50 60.42
C PHE A 122 45.88 -36.84 60.91
N GLN A 123 45.80 -35.66 61.53
CA GLN A 123 46.91 -34.97 62.21
C GLN A 123 46.89 -35.25 63.71
#